data_AF-A0A2U2RZ77-F1
#
_entry.id   AF-A0A2U2RZ77-F1
#
_cell.length_a   1.000
_cell.length_b   1.000
_cell.length_c   1.000
_cell.angle_alpha   90.00
_cell.angle_beta   90.00
_cell.angle_gamma   90.00
#
_symmetry.space_group_name_H-M   'P 1'
#
loop_
_entity.id
_entity.type
_entity.pdbx_description
1 polymer ?
#
loop_
_entity_poly.entity_id
_entity_poly.type
_entity_poly.pdbx_seq_one_letter_code
_entity_poly.pdbx_strand_id
1 'polypeptide(L)'
;MYFDSIILSELLDQIIGLYFINHTFSLKGSLEWYPITEKQKERHFKKFGKELKPQRRRYKIKEVFWEGKKVDDKGGYSSSHHHVVISDIEDHGVFYVMNDHKVGNMGQTFRYKFQIKDFQKSLNLSDLNIELLDKTMTMIR
;
A
#
# COMPACT_ATOMS: atom_id res chain seq x y z
N MET A 1 -0.35 -10.11 -16.24
CA MET A 1 0.84 -10.74 -15.63
C MET A 1 0.92 -10.23 -14.22
N TYR A 2 0.93 -11.12 -13.23
CA TYR A 2 1.22 -10.76 -11.84
C TYR A 2 2.72 -10.52 -11.71
N PHE A 3 3.12 -9.47 -11.00
CA PHE A 3 4.52 -9.32 -10.60
C PHE A 3 4.81 -10.36 -9.50
N ASP A 4 5.95 -11.03 -9.60
CA ASP A 4 6.35 -12.03 -8.61
C ASP A 4 6.51 -11.37 -7.23
N SER A 5 6.11 -12.10 -6.18
CA SER A 5 6.17 -11.64 -4.79
C SER A 5 7.56 -11.12 -4.39
N ILE A 6 8.62 -11.80 -4.88
CA ILE A 6 10.02 -11.42 -4.66
C ILE A 6 10.30 -10.00 -5.19
N ILE A 7 9.81 -9.67 -6.38
CA ILE A 7 10.00 -8.35 -7.00
C ILE A 7 9.31 -7.25 -6.19
N LEU A 8 8.09 -7.53 -5.68
CA LEU A 8 7.36 -6.57 -4.84
C LEU A 8 8.04 -6.35 -3.50
N SER A 9 8.62 -7.39 -2.90
CA SER A 9 9.39 -7.26 -1.65
C SER A 9 10.62 -6.38 -1.85
N GLU A 10 11.41 -6.63 -2.89
CA GLU A 10 12.61 -5.84 -3.20
C GLU A 10 12.26 -4.38 -3.50
N LEU A 11 11.20 -4.13 -4.27
CA LEU A 11 10.69 -2.79 -4.54
C LEU A 11 10.28 -2.08 -3.26
N LEU A 12 9.56 -2.77 -2.36
CA LEU A 12 9.14 -2.20 -1.09
C LEU A 12 10.35 -1.82 -0.21
N ASP A 13 11.38 -2.66 -0.16
CA ASP A 13 12.60 -2.36 0.60
C ASP A 13 13.34 -1.13 0.04
N GLN A 14 13.43 -0.99 -1.29
CA GLN A 14 13.99 0.22 -1.92
C GLN A 14 13.21 1.48 -1.51
N ILE A 15 11.87 1.42 -1.56
CA ILE A 15 11.03 2.56 -1.19
C ILE A 15 11.18 2.90 0.29
N ILE A 16 11.27 1.91 1.17
CA ILE A 16 11.52 2.14 2.59
C ILE A 16 12.85 2.87 2.77
N GLY A 17 13.91 2.43 2.08
CA GLY A 17 15.23 3.05 2.11
C GLY A 17 15.24 4.50 1.58
N LEU A 18 14.37 4.83 0.63
CA LEU A 18 14.32 6.18 0.03
C LEU A 18 13.38 7.14 0.78
N TYR A 19 12.23 6.66 1.26
CA TYR A 19 11.12 7.50 1.71
C TYR A 19 10.73 7.28 3.18
N PHE A 20 11.19 6.21 3.84
CA PHE A 20 10.79 5.84 5.20
C PHE A 20 11.96 5.55 6.14
N ILE A 21 13.13 6.16 5.91
CA ILE A 21 14.40 5.91 6.62
C ILE A 21 14.26 5.85 8.14
N ASN A 22 13.42 6.71 8.73
CA ASN A 22 13.24 6.82 10.18
C ASN A 22 12.10 5.98 10.75
N HIS A 23 11.48 5.09 9.96
CA HIS A 23 10.34 4.29 10.41
C HIS A 23 10.76 2.85 10.75
N THR A 24 10.25 2.33 11.86
CA THR A 24 10.41 0.93 12.26
C THR A 24 9.10 0.19 12.06
N PHE A 25 9.04 -0.65 11.03
CA PHE A 25 7.85 -1.44 10.74
C PHE A 25 7.84 -2.75 11.53
N SER A 26 6.66 -3.18 11.95
CA SER A 26 6.40 -4.50 12.53
C SER A 26 6.00 -5.54 11.46
N LEU A 27 5.59 -5.09 10.27
CA LEU A 27 5.24 -5.97 9.14
C LEU A 27 5.51 -5.29 7.81
N LYS A 28 6.03 -6.06 6.85
CA LYS A 28 6.14 -5.72 5.43
C LYS A 28 5.38 -6.74 4.59
N GLY A 29 4.65 -6.31 3.58
CA GLY A 29 3.89 -7.24 2.75
C GLY A 29 3.28 -6.64 1.50
N SER A 30 2.52 -7.45 0.77
CA SER A 30 1.67 -7.00 -0.33
C SER A 30 0.22 -6.85 0.12
N LEU A 31 -0.52 -6.05 -0.64
CA LEU A 31 -1.95 -5.85 -0.44
C LEU A 31 -2.73 -6.13 -1.71
N GLU A 32 -4.01 -6.48 -1.51
CA GLU A 32 -5.02 -6.49 -2.55
C GLU A 32 -6.16 -5.53 -2.18
N TRP A 33 -6.63 -4.78 -3.17
CA TRP A 33 -7.71 -3.84 -2.99
C TRP A 33 -9.06 -4.54 -2.93
N TYR A 34 -9.95 -4.09 -2.03
CA TYR A 34 -11.33 -4.56 -2.09
C TYR A 34 -12.00 -4.06 -3.38
N PRO A 35 -12.70 -4.94 -4.12
CA PRO A 35 -13.40 -4.55 -5.33
C PRO A 35 -14.58 -3.63 -5.00
N ILE A 36 -14.92 -2.74 -5.93
CA ILE A 36 -16.17 -1.97 -5.85
C ILE A 36 -17.33 -2.93 -6.14
N THR A 37 -18.35 -2.92 -5.28
CA THR A 37 -19.54 -3.75 -5.50
C THR A 37 -20.43 -3.18 -6.59
N GLU A 38 -21.19 -4.03 -7.29
CA GLU A 38 -22.13 -3.61 -8.34
C GLU A 38 -23.15 -2.58 -7.81
N LYS A 39 -23.68 -2.83 -6.61
CA LYS A 39 -24.58 -1.89 -5.92
C LYS A 39 -23.97 -0.49 -5.74
N GLN A 40 -22.67 -0.39 -5.48
CA GLN A 40 -21.98 0.91 -5.40
C GLN A 40 -21.84 1.57 -6.77
N LYS A 41 -21.49 0.79 -7.82
CA LYS A 41 -21.39 1.28 -9.20
C LYS A 41 -22.74 1.83 -9.67
N GLU A 42 -23.82 1.07 -9.50
CA GLU A 42 -25.18 1.47 -9.89
C GLU A 42 -25.64 2.74 -9.19
N ARG A 43 -25.46 2.83 -7.87
CA ARG A 43 -25.85 4.02 -7.09
C ARG A 43 -25.10 5.27 -7.56
N HIS A 44 -23.80 5.15 -7.82
CA HIS A 44 -23.00 6.27 -8.31
C HIS A 44 -23.41 6.69 -9.72
N PHE A 45 -23.61 5.71 -10.62
CA PHE A 45 -24.04 5.98 -11.99
C PHE A 45 -25.43 6.65 -12.02
N LYS A 46 -26.40 6.13 -11.26
CA LYS A 46 -27.74 6.74 -11.14
C LYS A 46 -27.69 8.19 -10.62
N LYS A 47 -26.74 8.51 -9.73
CA LYS A 47 -26.63 9.84 -9.12
C LYS A 47 -25.84 10.84 -9.98
N PHE A 48 -24.78 10.39 -10.67
CA PHE A 48 -23.81 11.29 -11.31
C PHE A 48 -23.66 11.06 -12.82
N GLY A 49 -24.32 10.05 -13.39
CA GLY A 49 -24.26 9.71 -14.82
C GLY A 49 -22.90 9.16 -15.29
N LYS A 50 -22.00 8.82 -14.36
CA LYS A 50 -20.65 8.35 -14.67
C LYS A 50 -20.22 7.17 -13.81
N GLU A 51 -19.31 6.36 -14.34
CA GLU A 51 -18.78 5.20 -13.63
C GLU A 51 -17.98 5.59 -12.38
N LEU A 52 -18.12 4.76 -11.34
CA LEU A 52 -17.36 4.92 -10.09
C LEU A 52 -15.95 4.36 -10.28
N LYS A 53 -14.95 5.23 -10.22
CA LYS A 53 -13.53 4.83 -10.24
C LYS A 53 -13.12 4.20 -8.90
N PRO A 54 -12.28 3.14 -8.89
CA PRO A 54 -11.71 2.57 -7.67
C PRO A 54 -11.00 3.63 -6.84
N GLN A 55 -11.49 3.85 -5.61
CA GLN A 55 -10.91 4.86 -4.73
C GLN A 55 -9.69 4.35 -3.95
N ARG A 56 -9.36 3.05 -4.05
CA ARG A 56 -8.21 2.39 -3.40
C ARG A 56 -8.09 2.74 -1.91
N ARG A 57 -9.22 2.64 -1.19
CA ARG A 57 -9.32 2.99 0.25
C ARG A 57 -9.24 1.80 1.19
N ARG A 58 -9.85 0.68 0.80
CA ARG A 58 -9.90 -0.53 1.60
C ARG A 58 -9.05 -1.59 0.93
N TYR A 59 -8.24 -2.27 1.72
CA TYR A 59 -7.40 -3.38 1.28
C TYR A 59 -7.37 -4.47 2.34
N LYS A 60 -6.94 -5.66 1.93
CA LYS A 60 -6.45 -6.70 2.85
C LYS A 60 -4.99 -7.01 2.53
N ILE A 61 -4.25 -7.45 3.53
CA ILE A 61 -2.89 -7.96 3.32
C ILE A 61 -3.04 -9.27 2.54
N LYS A 62 -2.39 -9.33 1.39
CA LYS A 62 -2.42 -10.47 0.47
C LYS A 62 -1.31 -11.45 0.83
N GLU A 63 -0.11 -10.92 1.06
CA GLU A 63 1.08 -11.71 1.39
C GLU A 63 1.97 -10.96 2.37
N VAL A 64 2.65 -11.68 3.25
CA VAL A 64 3.60 -11.11 4.22
C VAL A 64 5.01 -11.47 3.76
N PHE A 65 5.83 -10.44 3.51
CA PHE A 65 7.23 -10.61 3.11
C PHE A 65 8.13 -10.75 4.33
N TRP A 66 7.79 -10.02 5.40
CA TRP A 66 8.54 -10.03 6.64
C TRP A 66 7.64 -9.62 7.81
N GLU A 67 7.80 -10.30 8.94
CA GLU A 67 7.14 -9.97 10.21
C GLU A 67 8.20 -9.80 11.29
N GLY A 68 8.15 -8.65 11.99
CA GLY A 68 8.99 -8.38 13.14
C GLY A 68 8.53 -9.17 14.37
N LYS A 69 9.36 -9.18 15.42
CA LYS A 69 8.92 -9.73 16.70
C LYS A 69 7.73 -8.91 17.20
N LYS A 70 6.62 -9.60 17.49
CA LYS A 70 5.50 -9.01 18.22
C LYS A 70 6.05 -8.56 19.56
N VAL A 71 5.94 -7.27 19.86
CA VAL A 71 6.17 -6.81 21.22
C VAL A 71 4.99 -7.37 22.00
N ASP A 72 5.24 -8.40 22.81
CA ASP A 72 4.20 -8.94 23.68
C ASP A 72 3.72 -7.80 24.58
N ASP A 73 2.49 -7.34 24.32
CA ASP A 73 1.83 -6.34 25.15
C ASP A 73 1.67 -6.95 26.54
N LYS A 74 2.57 -6.58 27.45
CA LYS A 74 2.43 -6.87 28.88
C LYS A 74 1.24 -6.06 29.41
N GLY A 75 0.04 -6.60 29.23
CA GLY A 75 -1.18 -6.16 29.89
C GLY A 75 -2.19 -5.43 29.01
N GLY A 76 -3.28 -6.13 28.67
CA GLY A 76 -4.65 -5.60 28.63
C GLY A 76 -5.05 -4.58 27.55
N TYR A 77 -4.13 -4.00 26.78
CA TYR A 77 -4.46 -2.95 25.80
C TYR A 77 -4.19 -3.39 24.36
N SER A 78 -5.05 -2.89 23.45
CA SER A 78 -5.10 -3.16 22.01
C SER A 78 -3.70 -3.22 21.36
N SER A 79 -3.44 -4.30 20.61
CA SER A 79 -2.20 -4.52 19.88
C SER A 79 -1.77 -3.30 19.07
N SER A 80 -0.59 -2.77 19.40
CA SER A 80 0.05 -1.70 18.61
C SER A 80 0.77 -2.32 17.41
N HIS A 81 0.69 -1.67 16.24
CA HIS A 81 1.31 -2.17 15.02
C HIS A 81 1.78 -1.04 14.11
N HIS A 82 2.80 -1.32 13.31
CA HIS A 82 3.26 -0.42 12.26
C HIS A 82 3.52 -1.22 10.98
N HIS A 83 2.51 -1.30 10.14
CA HIS A 83 2.56 -2.09 8.91
C HIS A 83 2.89 -1.20 7.72
N VAL A 84 3.71 -1.72 6.81
CA VAL A 84 3.91 -1.14 5.49
C VAL A 84 3.61 -2.19 4.44
N VAL A 85 2.69 -1.88 3.52
CA VAL A 85 2.30 -2.83 2.48
C VAL A 85 2.22 -2.18 1.11
N ILE A 86 2.59 -2.92 0.07
CA ILE A 86 2.64 -2.47 -1.32
C ILE A 86 1.55 -3.12 -2.17
N SER A 87 0.94 -2.36 -3.08
CA SER A 87 0.02 -2.93 -4.07
C SER A 87 0.77 -3.55 -5.24
N ASP A 88 0.09 -4.43 -5.99
CA ASP A 88 0.55 -4.80 -7.33
C ASP A 88 0.76 -3.53 -8.18
N ILE A 89 1.74 -3.59 -9.09
CA ILE A 89 2.02 -2.50 -10.04
C ILE A 89 0.93 -2.50 -11.11
N GLU A 90 0.18 -1.40 -11.17
CA GLU A 90 -0.86 -1.14 -12.15
C GLU A 90 -0.25 -0.63 -13.47
N ASP A 91 -1.13 -0.32 -14.43
CA ASP A 91 -0.71 0.23 -15.72
C ASP A 91 0.14 1.50 -15.57
N HIS A 92 1.10 1.68 -16.49
CA HIS A 92 2.05 2.80 -16.50
C HIS A 92 2.97 2.87 -15.27
N GLY A 93 3.21 1.73 -14.61
CA GLY A 93 4.15 1.64 -13.50
C GLY A 93 3.63 2.29 -12.22
N VAL A 94 2.33 2.52 -12.11
CA VAL A 94 1.70 3.15 -10.94
C VAL A 94 1.45 2.11 -9.88
N PHE A 95 1.78 2.42 -8.63
CA PHE A 95 1.48 1.54 -7.51
C PHE A 95 1.33 2.37 -6.23
N TYR A 96 0.90 1.71 -5.15
CA TYR A 96 0.65 2.38 -3.88
C TYR A 96 1.35 1.67 -2.74
N VAL A 97 1.77 2.46 -1.76
CA VAL A 97 2.26 1.97 -0.47
C VAL A 97 1.34 2.49 0.62
N MET A 98 0.88 1.58 1.47
CA MET A 98 0.11 1.89 2.66
C MET A 98 1.02 1.84 3.87
N ASN A 99 1.02 2.90 4.66
CA ASN A 99 1.69 2.99 5.95
C ASN A 99 0.59 3.05 7.01
N ASP A 100 0.36 1.92 7.69
CA ASP A 100 -0.69 1.74 8.67
C ASP A 100 -0.08 1.65 10.07
N HIS A 101 -0.28 2.70 10.85
CA HIS A 101 0.29 2.83 12.18
C HIS A 101 -0.82 2.90 13.23
N LYS A 102 -0.77 2.03 14.22
CA LYS A 102 -1.74 1.95 15.30
C LYS A 102 -1.02 1.84 16.64
N VAL A 103 -1.40 2.70 17.58
CA VAL A 103 -0.95 2.66 18.96
C VAL A 103 -2.18 2.65 19.86
N GLY A 104 -2.40 1.55 20.57
CA GLY A 104 -3.64 1.34 21.34
C GLY A 104 -4.89 1.53 20.45
N ASN A 105 -5.84 2.36 20.86
CA ASN A 105 -7.06 2.62 20.08
C ASN A 105 -6.92 3.70 18.99
N MET A 106 -5.72 4.29 18.83
CA MET A 106 -5.46 5.34 17.84
C MET A 106 -4.74 4.74 16.64
N GLY A 107 -5.43 4.67 15.50
CA GLY A 107 -4.89 4.22 14.22
C GLY A 107 -4.87 5.33 13.18
N GLN A 108 -3.84 5.36 12.35
CA GLN A 108 -3.73 6.23 11.18
C GLN A 108 -3.16 5.42 10.02
N THR A 109 -3.87 5.45 8.90
CA THR A 109 -3.40 4.83 7.67
C THR A 109 -3.12 5.91 6.63
N PHE A 110 -1.89 5.96 6.13
CA PHE A 110 -1.48 6.84 5.04
C PHE A 110 -1.29 6.05 3.76
N ARG A 111 -1.77 6.60 2.65
CA ARG A 111 -1.51 6.07 1.32
C ARG A 111 -0.60 6.99 0.54
N TYR A 112 0.43 6.39 -0.03
CA TYR A 112 1.37 7.02 -0.94
C TYR A 112 1.16 6.45 -2.34
N LYS A 113 1.20 7.32 -3.35
CA LYS A 113 1.09 6.93 -4.74
C LYS A 113 2.44 7.13 -5.41
N PHE A 114 3.00 6.06 -5.94
CA PHE A 114 4.28 6.06 -6.64
C PHE A 114 4.10 5.74 -8.12
N GLN A 115 5.09 6.11 -8.91
CA GLN A 115 5.20 5.72 -10.30
C GLN A 115 6.64 5.41 -10.68
N ILE A 116 6.83 4.33 -11.43
CA ILE A 116 8.07 4.03 -12.15
C ILE A 116 8.01 4.77 -13.48
N LYS A 117 8.86 5.78 -13.70
CA LYS A 117 8.81 6.63 -14.91
C LYS A 117 9.07 5.86 -16.20
N ASP A 118 10.11 5.04 -16.18
CA ASP A 118 10.60 4.33 -17.36
C ASP A 118 10.00 2.92 -17.47
N PHE A 119 8.77 2.73 -16.98
CA PHE A 119 8.15 1.41 -16.82
C PHE A 119 8.09 0.62 -18.14
N GLN A 120 8.98 -0.38 -18.25
CA GLN A 120 8.95 -1.44 -19.24
C GLN A 120 8.79 -2.78 -18.51
N LYS A 121 8.08 -3.73 -19.13
CA LYS A 121 7.75 -5.02 -18.50
C LYS A 121 8.98 -5.90 -18.15
N SER A 122 10.18 -5.54 -18.61
CA SER A 122 11.43 -6.29 -18.45
C SER A 122 12.52 -5.51 -17.70
N LEU A 123 12.15 -4.59 -16.81
CA LEU A 123 13.12 -3.77 -16.07
C LEU A 123 13.80 -4.54 -14.93
N ASN A 124 15.08 -4.25 -14.75
CA ASN A 124 15.81 -4.60 -13.52
C ASN A 124 15.43 -3.61 -12.41
N LEU A 125 15.22 -4.14 -11.20
CA LEU A 125 14.85 -3.35 -10.02
C LEU A 125 15.89 -2.30 -9.61
N SER A 126 17.16 -2.52 -9.92
CA SER A 126 18.26 -1.64 -9.51
C SER A 126 18.26 -0.27 -10.20
N ASP A 127 17.63 -0.15 -11.37
CA ASP A 127 17.66 1.05 -12.21
C ASP A 127 16.30 1.78 -12.26
N LEU A 128 15.39 1.46 -11.34
CA LEU A 128 14.05 2.03 -11.36
C LEU A 128 14.05 3.50 -10.93
N ASN A 129 13.63 4.36 -11.84
CA ASN A 129 13.36 5.76 -11.54
C ASN A 129 11.97 5.89 -10.89
N ILE A 130 11.94 5.80 -9.56
CA ILE A 130 10.72 5.83 -8.74
C ILE A 130 10.42 7.24 -8.26
N GLU A 131 9.27 7.77 -8.67
CA GLU A 131 8.76 9.07 -8.22
C GLU A 131 7.54 8.90 -7.30
N LEU A 132 7.53 9.64 -6.18
CA LEU A 132 6.32 9.86 -5.39
C LEU A 132 5.44 10.91 -6.10
N LEU A 133 4.32 10.45 -6.67
CA LEU A 133 3.41 11.29 -7.47
C LEU A 133 2.60 12.28 -6.63
N ASP A 134 2.32 11.94 -5.39
CA ASP A 134 1.57 12.79 -4.48
C ASP A 134 2.36 13.01 -3.19
N LYS A 135 2.98 14.19 -3.09
CA LYS A 135 3.65 14.62 -1.85
C LYS A 135 2.65 14.91 -0.73
N THR A 136 1.36 15.10 -1.07
CA THR A 136 0.30 15.24 -0.08
C THR A 136 -0.13 13.84 0.37
N MET A 137 0.39 13.41 1.51
CA MET A 137 0.02 12.14 2.13
C MET A 137 -1.50 12.05 2.22
N THR A 138 -2.12 11.06 1.55
CA THR A 138 -3.57 10.87 1.70
C THR A 138 -3.82 10.03 2.95
N MET A 139 -4.28 10.69 4.03
CA MET A 139 -4.81 9.97 5.19
C MET A 139 -6.11 9.26 4.79
N ILE A 140 -6.19 7.96 5.06
CA ILE A 140 -7.37 7.14 4.86
C ILE A 140 -7.93 6.82 6.25
N ARG A 141 -9.22 7.13 6.44
CA ARG A 141 -10.00 6.80 7.64
C ARG A 141 -10.98 5.68 7.31
#